data_AF-A0A1W9HXP4-F1
#
_entry.id   AF-A0A1W9HXP4-F1
#
_cell.length_a   1.000
_cell.length_b   1.000
_cell.length_c   1.000
_cell.angle_alpha   90.00
_cell.angle_beta   90.00
_cell.angle_gamma   90.00
#
_symmetry.space_group_name_H-M   'P 1'
#
loop_
_entity.id
_entity.type
_entity.pdbx_description
1 polymer ?
#
loop_
_entity_poly.entity_id
_entity_poly.type
_entity_poly.pdbx_seq_one_letter_code
_entity_poly.pdbx_strand_id
1 'polypeptide(L)'
;MSFVAAGALTAFVVSLLMDVAASAFGVVARMQDVQVFRHGLPVALGLLVFGLLQFRPVVNIWADEVVSEIRKVVWPSRKDTMGMTMVVCVLVVMSGVVVFGFDWVAAFVIEKIVQ
;
A
#
# COMPACT_ATOMS: atom_id res chain seq x y z
N MET A 1 0.79 -21.60 1.37
CA MET A 1 1.77 -20.50 1.19
C MET A 1 1.12 -19.12 1.45
N SER A 2 -0.01 -18.78 0.84
CA SER A 2 -0.65 -17.45 1.01
C SER A 2 -1.06 -17.11 2.45
N PHE A 3 -1.68 -18.05 3.18
CA PHE A 3 -2.13 -17.81 4.56
C PHE A 3 -0.99 -17.59 5.55
N VAL A 4 0.14 -18.28 5.38
CA VAL A 4 1.35 -18.10 6.21
C VAL A 4 1.93 -16.70 6.00
N ALA A 5 1.95 -16.22 4.75
CA ALA A 5 2.38 -14.86 4.43
C ALA A 5 1.44 -13.81 5.05
N ALA A 6 0.13 -14.03 5.07
CA ALA A 6 -0.82 -13.14 5.72
C ALA A 6 -0.62 -13.08 7.26
N GLY A 7 -0.36 -14.22 7.90
CA GLY A 7 0.01 -14.28 9.32
C GLY A 7 1.33 -13.57 9.63
N ALA A 8 2.34 -13.74 8.78
CA ALA A 8 3.63 -13.06 8.91
C ALA A 8 3.51 -11.54 8.70
N LEU A 9 2.72 -11.10 7.71
CA LEU A 9 2.46 -9.69 7.45
C LEU A 9 1.69 -9.03 8.60
N THR A 10 0.70 -9.71 9.16
CA THR A 10 -0.03 -9.18 10.33
C THR A 10 0.85 -9.10 11.56
N ALA A 11 1.69 -10.12 11.83
CA ALA A 11 2.69 -10.03 12.89
C ALA A 11 3.64 -8.82 12.69
N PHE A 12 4.12 -8.63 11.46
CA PHE A 12 5.01 -7.52 11.09
C PHE A 12 4.34 -6.16 11.24
N VAL A 13 3.11 -5.99 10.74
CA VAL A 13 2.33 -4.76 10.86
C VAL A 13 2.04 -4.43 12.31
N VAL A 14 1.70 -5.42 13.14
CA VAL A 14 1.47 -5.21 14.58
C VAL A 14 2.75 -4.79 15.28
N SER A 15 3.90 -5.39 14.97
CA SER A 15 5.18 -4.92 15.54
C SER A 15 5.51 -3.48 15.14
N LEU A 16 5.26 -3.11 13.89
CA LEU A 16 5.53 -1.77 13.37
C LEU A 16 4.61 -0.71 14.01
N LEU A 17 3.32 -1.04 14.17
CA LEU A 17 2.37 -0.19 14.89
C LEU A 17 2.75 -0.01 16.36
N MET A 18 3.24 -1.06 17.03
CA MET A 18 3.71 -0.94 18.41
C MET A 18 4.93 -0.03 18.53
N ASP A 19 5.89 -0.11 17.60
CA ASP A 19 7.08 0.76 17.61
C ASP A 19 6.71 2.23 17.29
N VAL A 20 5.82 2.48 16.33
CA VAL A 20 5.34 3.83 16.02
C VAL A 20 4.52 4.41 17.17
N ALA A 21 3.61 3.63 17.76
CA ALA A 21 2.82 4.07 18.90
C ALA A 21 3.69 4.38 20.13
N ALA A 22 4.74 3.60 20.36
CA ALA A 22 5.70 3.86 21.43
C ALA A 22 6.54 5.12 21.21
N SER A 23 6.87 5.42 19.95
CA SER A 23 7.55 6.69 19.59
C SER A 23 6.64 7.91 19.72
N ALA A 24 5.32 7.74 19.52
CA ALA A 24 4.33 8.83 19.58
C ALA A 24 3.80 9.08 21.01
N PHE A 25 3.72 8.04 21.85
CA PHE A 25 3.20 8.12 23.22
C PHE A 25 4.21 7.55 24.23
N GLY A 26 4.91 8.43 24.97
CA GLY A 26 5.87 8.03 26.01
C GLY A 26 5.29 7.17 27.16
N VAL A 27 3.96 7.08 27.29
CA VAL A 27 3.26 6.19 28.23
C VAL A 27 3.34 4.72 27.79
N VAL A 28 3.40 4.46 26.47
CA VAL A 28 3.52 3.10 25.90
C VAL A 28 4.96 2.57 26.02
N ALA A 29 5.96 3.47 26.04
CA ALA A 29 7.36 3.11 26.22
C ALA A 29 7.64 2.40 27.56
N ARG A 30 6.91 2.76 28.64
CA ARG A 30 7.08 2.09 29.95
C ARG A 30 6.48 0.69 30.04
N MET A 31 5.50 0.34 29.19
CA MET A 31 4.96 -1.02 29.13
C MET A 31 5.77 -1.93 28.18
N GLN A 32 6.62 -1.36 27.32
CA GLN A 32 7.47 -2.09 26.38
C GLN A 32 8.78 -2.65 26.98
N ASP A 33 9.17 -2.25 28.20
CA ASP A 33 10.39 -2.74 28.86
C ASP A 33 10.35 -4.24 29.19
N VAL A 34 9.16 -4.84 29.20
CA VAL A 34 9.02 -6.30 29.33
C VAL A 34 9.26 -6.93 27.96
N GLN A 35 10.46 -7.47 27.75
CA GLN A 35 10.90 -8.09 26.47
C GLN A 35 9.90 -9.12 25.90
N VAL A 36 9.16 -9.78 26.80
CA VAL A 36 8.10 -10.75 26.49
C VAL A 36 6.89 -10.08 25.83
N PHE A 37 6.54 -8.85 26.22
CA PHE A 37 5.38 -8.14 25.67
C PHE A 37 5.68 -7.55 24.29
N ARG A 38 6.93 -7.09 24.07
CA ARG A 38 7.39 -6.53 22.78
C ARG A 38 7.41 -7.56 21.65
N HIS A 39 7.80 -8.81 21.94
CA HIS A 39 7.91 -9.87 20.94
C HIS A 39 6.75 -10.88 20.99
N GLY A 40 6.19 -11.15 22.17
CA GLY A 40 5.16 -12.16 22.36
C GLY A 40 3.79 -11.72 21.85
N LEU A 41 3.40 -10.46 22.04
CA LEU A 41 2.11 -9.94 21.59
C LEU A 41 1.95 -9.96 20.05
N PRO A 42 2.90 -9.44 19.24
CA PRO A 42 2.78 -9.48 17.78
C PRO A 42 2.84 -10.90 17.22
N VAL A 43 3.65 -11.79 17.81
CA VAL A 43 3.74 -13.20 17.38
C VAL A 43 2.47 -13.96 17.74
N ALA A 44 1.92 -13.77 18.95
CA ALA A 44 0.68 -14.41 19.36
C ALA A 44 -0.52 -13.94 18.53
N LEU A 45 -0.61 -12.63 18.23
CA LEU A 45 -1.65 -12.09 17.35
C LEU A 45 -1.48 -12.60 15.91
N GLY A 46 -0.26 -12.67 15.39
CA GLY A 46 0.02 -13.26 14.07
C GLY A 46 -0.37 -14.73 13.98
N LEU A 47 -0.07 -15.53 15.01
CA LEU A 47 -0.48 -16.94 15.09
C LEU A 47 -1.99 -17.10 15.23
N LEU A 48 -2.65 -16.24 16.01
CA LEU A 48 -4.09 -16.22 16.18
C LEU A 48 -4.77 -15.89 14.86
N VAL A 49 -4.33 -14.83 14.17
CA VAL A 49 -4.85 -14.44 12.86
C VAL A 49 -4.59 -15.55 11.82
N PHE A 50 -3.40 -16.13 11.81
CA PHE A 50 -3.08 -17.28 10.95
C PHE A 50 -4.04 -18.46 11.17
N GLY A 51 -4.27 -18.83 12.44
CA GLY A 51 -5.21 -19.89 12.79
C GLY A 51 -6.64 -19.56 12.37
N LEU A 52 -7.13 -18.37 12.71
CA LEU A 52 -8.49 -17.95 12.34
C LEU A 52 -8.70 -17.93 10.83
N LEU A 53 -7.73 -17.45 10.06
CA LEU A 53 -7.83 -17.41 8.59
C LEU A 53 -7.83 -18.83 8.00
N GLN A 54 -7.04 -19.76 8.53
CA GLN A 54 -6.94 -21.12 8.01
C GLN A 54 -8.18 -21.98 8.32
N PHE A 55 -8.82 -21.79 9.47
CA PHE A 55 -9.97 -22.60 9.90
C PHE A 55 -11.33 -22.02 9.46
N ARG A 56 -11.36 -20.83 8.84
CA ARG A 56 -12.61 -20.22 8.37
C ARG A 56 -12.88 -20.62 6.91
N PRO A 57 -13.92 -21.45 6.63
CA PRO A 57 -14.21 -21.92 5.28
C PRO A 57 -14.54 -20.78 4.31
N VAL A 58 -15.12 -19.68 4.82
CA VAL A 58 -15.43 -18.47 4.04
C VAL A 58 -14.20 -17.88 3.37
N VAL A 59 -13.05 -17.86 4.07
CA VAL A 59 -11.82 -17.26 3.56
C VAL A 59 -11.20 -18.15 2.47
N ASN A 60 -11.30 -19.46 2.61
CA ASN A 60 -10.82 -20.40 1.59
C ASN A 60 -11.65 -20.31 0.30
N ILE A 61 -12.98 -20.23 0.42
CA ILE A 61 -13.87 -20.03 -0.73
C ILE A 61 -13.55 -18.72 -1.46
N TRP A 62 -13.35 -17.63 -0.70
CA TRP A 62 -12.96 -16.35 -1.27
C TRP A 62 -11.61 -16.41 -1.99
N ALA A 63 -10.62 -17.10 -1.41
CA ALA A 63 -9.30 -17.25 -2.04
C ALA A 63 -9.41 -18.01 -3.37
N ASP A 64 -10.20 -19.08 -3.42
CA ASP A 64 -10.45 -19.83 -4.65
C ASP A 64 -11.19 -18.98 -5.71
N GLU A 65 -12.13 -18.14 -5.29
CA GLU A 65 -12.82 -17.18 -6.16
C GLU A 65 -11.85 -16.16 -6.77
N VAL A 66 -10.96 -15.58 -5.96
CA VAL A 66 -9.92 -14.66 -6.45
C VAL A 66 -8.99 -15.34 -7.46
N VAL A 67 -8.58 -16.59 -7.21
CA VAL A 67 -7.78 -17.34 -8.19
C VAL A 67 -8.57 -17.57 -9.47
N SER A 68 -9.87 -17.84 -9.38
CA SER A 68 -10.74 -18.03 -10.53
C SER A 68 -10.91 -16.74 -11.36
N GLU A 69 -11.01 -15.58 -10.71
CA GLU A 69 -11.12 -14.27 -11.36
C GLU A 69 -9.80 -13.85 -12.02
N ILE A 70 -8.66 -14.06 -11.34
CA ILE A 70 -7.34 -13.77 -11.92
C ILE A 70 -7.10 -14.60 -13.19
N ARG A 71 -7.63 -15.83 -13.27
CA ARG A 71 -7.55 -16.65 -14.49
C ARG A 71 -8.36 -16.08 -15.66
N LYS A 72 -9.38 -15.24 -15.40
CA LYS A 72 -10.15 -14.56 -16.44
C LYS A 72 -9.45 -13.30 -16.96
N VAL A 73 -8.43 -12.81 -16.26
CA VAL A 73 -7.64 -11.65 -16.70
C VAL A 73 -6.85 -12.05 -17.95
N VAL A 74 -7.31 -11.55 -19.09
CA VAL A 74 -6.59 -11.67 -20.35
C VAL A 74 -5.42 -10.69 -20.32
N TRP A 75 -4.20 -11.22 -20.38
CA TRP A 75 -3.01 -10.37 -20.44
C TRP A 75 -2.95 -9.64 -21.78
N PRO A 76 -2.81 -8.30 -21.77
CA PRO A 76 -2.82 -7.51 -22.98
C PRO A 76 -1.64 -7.89 -23.88
N SER A 77 -1.87 -7.87 -25.19
CA SER A 77 -0.78 -8.09 -26.15
C SER A 77 0.20 -6.92 -26.11
N ARG A 78 1.47 -7.13 -26.49
CA ARG A 78 2.48 -6.06 -26.52
C ARG A 78 2.02 -4.84 -27.33
N LYS A 79 1.24 -5.06 -28.40
CA LYS A 79 0.71 -3.99 -29.25
C LYS A 79 -0.33 -3.15 -28.51
N ASP A 80 -1.22 -3.78 -27.76
CA ASP A 80 -2.27 -3.09 -27.01
C ASP A 80 -1.65 -2.29 -25.86
N THR A 81 -0.68 -2.87 -25.14
CA THR A 81 0.06 -2.16 -24.09
C THR A 81 0.77 -0.94 -24.64
N MET A 82 1.48 -1.06 -25.78
CA MET A 82 2.14 0.08 -26.41
C MET A 82 1.15 1.17 -26.86
N GLY A 83 0.00 0.78 -27.41
CA GLY A 83 -1.05 1.72 -27.80
C GLY A 83 -1.59 2.50 -26.60
N MET A 84 -1.93 1.81 -25.52
CA MET A 84 -2.42 2.45 -24.28
C MET A 84 -1.36 3.37 -23.67
N THR A 85 -0.10 2.94 -23.57
CA THR A 85 0.98 3.78 -23.02
C THR A 85 1.25 5.01 -23.90
N MET A 86 1.23 4.87 -25.24
CA MET A 86 1.44 6.00 -26.14
C MET A 86 0.36 7.08 -25.97
N VAL A 87 -0.91 6.66 -25.83
CA VAL A 87 -2.01 7.61 -25.55
C VAL A 87 -1.79 8.33 -24.22
N VAL A 88 -1.40 7.62 -23.17
CA VAL A 88 -1.10 8.23 -21.86
C VAL A 88 0.08 9.21 -21.97
N CYS A 89 1.16 8.84 -22.66
CA CYS A 89 2.30 9.74 -22.86
C CYS A 89 1.91 11.02 -23.59
N VAL A 90 1.09 10.93 -24.64
CA VAL A 90 0.60 12.12 -25.37
C VAL A 90 -0.25 13.00 -24.46
N LEU A 91 -1.15 12.40 -23.67
CA LEU A 91 -2.01 13.15 -22.74
C LEU A 91 -1.18 13.87 -21.67
N VAL A 92 -0.17 13.19 -21.09
CA VAL A 92 0.72 13.78 -20.08
C VAL A 92 1.53 14.94 -20.67
N VAL A 93 2.04 14.81 -21.89
CA VAL A 93 2.77 15.89 -22.57
C VAL A 93 1.85 17.09 -22.81
N MET A 94 0.62 16.86 -23.27
CA MET A 94 -0.37 17.93 -23.48
C MET A 94 -0.71 18.65 -22.16
N SER A 95 -0.95 17.91 -21.08
CA SER A 95 -1.18 18.49 -19.76
C SER A 95 0.04 19.28 -19.27
N GLY A 96 1.26 18.78 -19.50
CA GLY A 96 2.50 19.47 -19.16
C GLY A 96 2.65 20.80 -19.89
N VAL A 97 2.33 20.86 -21.18
CA VAL A 97 2.38 22.11 -21.97
C VAL A 97 1.38 23.14 -21.43
N VAL A 98 0.18 22.72 -21.05
CA VAL A 98 -0.82 23.62 -20.47
C VAL A 98 -0.33 24.20 -19.14
N VAL A 99 0.14 23.33 -18.22
CA VAL A 99 0.66 23.78 -16.92
C VAL A 99 1.86 24.70 -17.09
N PHE A 100 2.80 24.36 -17.97
CA PHE A 100 3.95 25.20 -18.29
C PHE A 100 3.53 26.59 -18.79
N GLY A 101 2.51 26.68 -19.63
CA GLY A 101 1.95 27.96 -20.07
C GLY A 101 1.40 28.79 -18.92
N PHE A 102 0.65 28.17 -18.00
CA PHE A 102 0.13 28.85 -16.80
C PHE A 102 1.25 29.31 -15.87
N ASP A 103 2.26 28.47 -15.63
CA ASP A 103 3.41 28.82 -14.79
C ASP A 103 4.19 30.01 -15.35
N TRP A 104 4.35 30.08 -16.67
CA TRP A 104 5.05 31.20 -17.32
C TRP A 104 4.28 32.52 -17.21
N VAL A 105 2.95 32.48 -17.38
CA VAL A 105 2.09 33.64 -17.18
C VAL A 105 2.11 34.08 -15.71
N ALA A 106 2.03 33.14 -14.77
CA ALA A 106 2.12 33.44 -13.35
C ALA A 106 3.47 34.10 -12.99
N ALA A 107 4.58 33.59 -13.52
CA ALA A 107 5.90 34.17 -13.31
C ALA A 107 5.99 35.62 -13.83
N PHE A 108 5.47 35.89 -15.03
CA PHE A 108 5.45 37.24 -15.60
C PHE A 108 4.60 38.21 -14.78
N VAL A 109 3.44 37.76 -14.26
CA VAL A 109 2.58 38.57 -13.41
C VAL A 109 3.26 38.90 -12.07
N ILE A 110 3.93 37.92 -11.45
CA ILE A 110 4.67 38.14 -10.19
C ILE A 110 5.81 39.13 -10.40
N GLU A 111 6.59 38.99 -11.48
CA GLU A 111 7.69 39.91 -11.81
C GLU A 111 7.18 41.35 -11.97
N LYS A 112 6.00 41.53 -12.58
CA LYS A 112 5.36 42.85 -12.77
C LYS A 112 4.75 43.46 -11.51
N ILE A 113 4.48 42.67 -10.47
CA ILE A 113 3.90 43.16 -9.20
C ILE A 113 5.00 43.47 -8.17
N VAL A 114 6.10 42.71 -8.19
CA VAL A 114 7.21 42.87 -7.24
C VAL A 114 8.15 44.02 -7.61
N GLN A 115 8.23 44.37 -8.89
CA GLN A 115 9.00 45.51 -9.41
C GLN A 115 8.12 46.76 -9.55
#